data_AF-A0A6J4MKZ9-F1
#
_entry.id   AF-A0A6J4MKZ9-F1
#
_cell.length_a   1.000
_cell.length_b   1.000
_cell.length_c   1.000
_cell.angle_alpha   90.00
_cell.angle_beta   90.00
_cell.angle_gamma   90.00
#
_symmetry.space_group_name_H-M   'P 1'
#
loop_
_entity.id
_entity.type
_entity.pdbx_description
1 polymer ?
#
loop_
_entity_poly.entity_id
_entity_poly.type
_entity_poly.pdbx_seq_one_letter_code
_entity_poly.pdbx_strand_id
1 'polypeptide(L)'
;FAVPVIGVAALWLPWFRLDDRPIFLFYALAFLPFSCAALAMVCGLLLGRPGAPAGRRMIGTAVVLTLIATVIVCFAFFWPIWTHGTVTHDEWSRRIWFDAWI
;
A
#
# COMPACT_ATOMS: atom_id res chain seq x y z
N PHE A 1 11.11 -11.85 -7.25
CA PHE A 1 10.69 -10.44 -7.35
C PHE A 1 10.69 -9.88 -8.78
N ALA A 2 11.25 -10.58 -9.79
CA ALA A 2 11.38 -10.02 -11.15
C ALA A 2 10.06 -9.52 -11.75
N VAL A 3 9.00 -10.34 -11.75
CA VAL A 3 7.69 -9.97 -12.31
C VAL A 3 7.11 -8.68 -11.72
N PRO A 4 6.93 -8.53 -10.39
CA PRO A 4 6.37 -7.29 -9.85
C PRO A 4 7.29 -6.08 -10.02
N VAL A 5 8.62 -6.26 -9.91
CA VAL A 5 9.57 -5.15 -10.12
C VAL A 5 9.52 -4.64 -11.56
N ILE A 6 9.54 -5.55 -12.53
CA ILE A 6 9.45 -5.20 -13.96
C ILE A 6 8.09 -4.57 -14.26
N GLY A 7 7.00 -5.11 -13.72
CA GLY A 7 5.65 -4.56 -13.92
C GLY A 7 5.54 -3.11 -13.43
N VAL A 8 6.03 -2.81 -12.22
CA VAL A 8 6.08 -1.43 -11.71
C VAL A 8 6.96 -0.55 -12.60
N ALA A 9 8.19 -0.98 -12.88
CA ALA A 9 9.15 -0.18 -13.65
C ALA A 9 8.65 0.12 -15.07
N ALA A 10 8.06 -0.86 -15.76
CA ALA A 10 7.55 -0.71 -17.12
C ALA A 10 6.40 0.30 -17.23
N LEU A 11 5.60 0.44 -16.16
CA LEU A 11 4.43 1.31 -16.14
C LEU A 11 4.73 2.69 -15.53
N TRP A 12 5.72 2.80 -14.64
CA TRP A 12 6.08 4.04 -13.95
C TRP A 12 7.20 4.82 -14.64
N LEU A 13 8.29 4.17 -15.07
CA LEU A 13 9.44 4.87 -15.68
C LEU A 13 9.11 5.69 -16.94
N PRO A 14 8.15 5.31 -17.80
CA PRO A 14 7.81 6.15 -18.96
C PRO A 14 7.31 7.55 -18.59
N TRP A 15 6.80 7.75 -17.38
CA TRP A 15 6.25 9.04 -16.94
C TRP A 15 7.30 10.15 -16.94
N PHE A 16 8.57 9.82 -16.67
CA PHE A 16 9.69 10.78 -16.71
C PHE A 16 10.01 11.31 -18.10
N ARG A 17 9.40 10.74 -19.16
CA ARG A 17 9.52 11.25 -20.54
C ARG A 17 8.22 11.87 -21.06
N LEU A 18 7.15 11.83 -20.28
CA LEU A 18 5.80 12.25 -20.65
C LEU A 18 5.24 13.24 -19.61
N ASP A 19 6.13 14.08 -19.08
CA ASP A 19 5.86 15.11 -18.08
C ASP A 19 5.43 16.45 -18.71
N ASP A 20 5.30 16.49 -20.03
CA ASP A 20 4.72 17.58 -20.81
C ASP A 20 3.23 17.80 -20.55
N ARG A 21 2.60 16.87 -19.81
CA ARG A 21 1.19 16.91 -19.42
C ARG A 21 1.00 16.60 -17.94
N PRO A 22 -0.09 17.09 -17.31
CA PRO A 22 -0.39 16.78 -15.91
C PRO A 22 -0.48 15.28 -15.63
N ILE A 23 0.15 14.85 -14.54
CA ILE A 23 0.14 13.46 -14.06
C ILE A 23 -0.62 13.42 -12.73
N PHE A 24 -1.65 12.57 -12.65
CA PHE A 24 -2.49 12.42 -11.47
C PHE A 24 -2.28 11.06 -10.79
N LEU A 25 -2.54 11.00 -9.48
CA LEU A 25 -2.32 9.80 -8.66
C LEU A 25 -3.08 8.56 -9.18
N PHE A 26 -4.25 8.73 -9.80
CA PHE A 26 -5.04 7.59 -10.29
C PHE A 26 -4.33 6.81 -11.41
N TYR A 27 -3.35 7.38 -12.11
CA TYR A 27 -2.53 6.64 -13.08
C TYR A 27 -1.69 5.54 -12.41
N ALA A 28 -1.41 5.66 -11.11
CA ALA A 28 -0.71 4.63 -10.35
C ALA A 28 -1.51 3.32 -10.23
N LEU A 29 -2.84 3.35 -10.47
CA LEU A 29 -3.69 2.16 -10.48
C LEU A 29 -3.18 1.11 -11.48
N ALA A 30 -2.55 1.53 -12.58
CA ALA A 30 -2.03 0.62 -13.59
C ALA A 30 -0.95 -0.33 -13.04
N PHE A 31 -0.07 0.16 -12.16
CA PHE A 31 0.98 -0.66 -11.56
C PHE A 31 0.68 -1.15 -10.14
N LEU A 32 -0.46 -0.75 -9.56
CA LEU A 32 -0.87 -1.13 -8.21
C LEU A 32 -0.88 -2.65 -7.98
N PRO A 33 -1.37 -3.51 -8.90
CA PRO A 33 -1.35 -4.97 -8.70
C PRO A 33 0.06 -5.52 -8.51
N PHE A 34 1.04 -4.98 -9.24
CA PHE A 34 2.44 -5.40 -9.14
C PHE A 34 3.07 -4.94 -7.82
N SER A 35 2.75 -3.72 -7.36
CA SER A 35 3.15 -3.24 -6.04
C SER A 35 2.58 -4.12 -4.92
N CYS A 36 1.29 -4.46 -4.98
CA CYS A 36 0.66 -5.37 -4.01
C CYS A 36 1.31 -6.76 -4.03
N ALA A 37 1.61 -7.30 -5.22
CA ALA A 37 2.30 -8.58 -5.35
C ALA A 37 3.71 -8.54 -4.74
N ALA A 38 4.49 -7.47 -4.96
CA ALA A 38 5.79 -7.29 -4.32
C ALA A 38 5.67 -7.30 -2.79
N LEU A 39 4.71 -6.55 -2.22
CA LEU A 39 4.47 -6.52 -0.78
C LEU A 39 4.07 -7.90 -0.24
N ALA A 40 3.19 -8.63 -0.93
CA ALA A 40 2.81 -9.98 -0.55
C ALA A 40 4.02 -10.94 -0.53
N MET A 41 4.92 -10.84 -1.52
CA MET A 41 6.16 -11.60 -1.55
C MET A 41 7.09 -11.23 -0.37
N VAL A 42 7.21 -9.95 -0.02
CA VAL A 42 7.97 -9.51 1.16
C VAL A 42 7.36 -10.08 2.45
N CYS A 43 6.03 -10.03 2.61
CA CYS A 43 5.34 -10.66 3.73
C CYS A 43 5.64 -12.17 3.81
N GLY A 44 5.64 -12.87 2.67
CA GLY A 44 6.03 -14.29 2.61
C GLY A 44 7.46 -14.55 3.10
N LEU A 45 8.41 -13.66 2.83
CA LEU A 45 9.77 -13.75 3.38
C LEU A 45 9.81 -13.52 4.89
N LEU A 46 9.01 -12.56 5.38
CA LEU A 46 8.91 -12.22 6.81
C LEU A 46 8.33 -13.38 7.62
N LEU A 47 7.25 -14.02 7.14
CA LEU A 47 6.66 -15.23 7.77
C LEU A 47 7.69 -16.35 7.98
N GLY A 48 8.64 -16.44 7.06
CA GLY A 48 9.81 -17.28 7.15
C GLY A 48 9.65 -18.69 6.59
N ARG A 49 10.81 -19.30 6.30
CA ARG A 49 10.90 -20.59 5.63
C ARG A 49 10.41 -21.75 6.52
N PRO A 50 9.88 -22.82 5.91
CA PRO A 50 9.69 -24.10 6.61
C PRO A 50 11.00 -24.54 7.28
N GLY A 51 10.93 -24.94 8.54
CA GLY A 51 12.11 -25.33 9.35
C GLY A 51 12.84 -24.18 10.06
N ALA A 52 12.42 -22.91 9.89
CA ALA A 52 12.97 -21.82 10.68
C ALA A 52 12.63 -21.96 12.19
N PRO A 53 13.50 -21.50 13.11
CA PRO A 53 13.23 -21.55 14.54
C PRO A 53 11.87 -20.94 14.91
N ALA A 54 11.18 -21.53 15.88
CA ALA A 54 9.82 -21.14 16.26
C ALA A 54 9.73 -19.64 16.62
N GLY A 55 10.70 -19.11 17.38
CA GLY A 55 10.74 -17.68 17.74
C GLY A 55 10.85 -16.75 16.53
N ARG A 56 11.63 -17.12 15.50
CA ARG A 56 11.74 -16.34 14.26
C ARG A 56 10.40 -16.31 13.51
N ARG A 57 9.73 -17.46 13.39
CA ARG A 57 8.42 -17.55 12.73
C ARG A 57 7.36 -16.78 13.48
N MET A 58 7.38 -16.81 14.81
CA MET A 58 6.47 -16.04 15.65
C MET A 58 6.61 -14.54 15.41
N ILE A 59 7.84 -14.00 15.42
CA ILE A 59 8.11 -12.58 15.14
C ILE A 59 7.66 -12.22 13.73
N GLY A 60 8.01 -13.04 12.74
CA GLY A 60 7.60 -12.83 11.34
C GLY A 60 6.08 -12.77 11.16
N THR A 61 5.36 -13.72 11.76
CA THR A 61 3.90 -13.74 11.78
C THR A 61 3.33 -12.52 12.49
N ALA A 62 3.87 -12.14 13.65
CA ALA A 62 3.40 -10.96 14.37
C ALA A 62 3.53 -9.69 13.51
N VAL A 63 4.69 -9.48 12.86
CA VAL A 63 4.91 -8.32 11.97
C VAL A 63 3.90 -8.30 10.81
N VAL A 64 3.67 -9.44 10.15
CA VAL A 64 2.75 -9.52 9.02
C VAL A 64 1.29 -9.30 9.47
N LEU A 65 0.88 -9.87 10.60
CA LEU A 65 -0.46 -9.67 11.15
C LEU A 65 -0.68 -8.22 11.59
N THR A 66 0.30 -7.60 12.24
CA THR A 66 0.23 -6.19 12.62
C THR A 66 0.09 -5.31 11.38
N LEU A 67 0.89 -5.55 10.34
CA LEU A 67 0.79 -4.81 9.07
C LEU A 67 -0.63 -4.91 8.48
N ILE A 68 -1.16 -6.13 8.36
CA ILE A 68 -2.50 -6.37 7.81
C ILE A 68 -3.58 -5.71 8.67
N ALA A 69 -3.49 -5.84 9.99
CA ALA A 69 -4.42 -5.20 10.92
C ALA A 69 -4.39 -3.67 10.79
N THR A 70 -3.21 -3.07 10.69
CA THR A 70 -3.06 -1.63 10.44
C THR A 70 -3.72 -1.22 9.13
N VAL A 71 -3.52 -1.96 8.03
CA VAL A 71 -4.17 -1.67 6.74
C VAL A 71 -5.69 -1.73 6.88
N ILE A 72 -6.23 -2.75 7.53
CA ILE A 72 -7.68 -2.88 7.77
C ILE A 72 -8.21 -1.69 8.58
N VAL A 73 -7.51 -1.31 9.65
CA VAL A 73 -7.88 -0.15 10.48
C VAL A 73 -7.84 1.14 9.66
N CYS A 74 -6.85 1.33 8.78
CA CYS A 74 -6.81 2.47 7.87
C CYS A 74 -8.04 2.47 6.95
N PHE A 75 -8.35 1.35 6.29
CA PHE A 75 -9.53 1.28 5.42
C PHE A 75 -10.84 1.55 6.16
N ALA A 76 -10.99 1.01 7.39
CA ALA A 76 -12.14 1.28 8.23
C ALA A 76 -12.21 2.76 8.66
N PHE A 77 -11.08 3.37 9.01
CA PHE A 77 -11.01 4.78 9.39
C PHE A 77 -11.40 5.69 8.22
N PHE A 78 -10.88 5.43 7.01
CA PHE A 78 -11.18 6.21 5.81
C PHE A 78 -12.49 5.81 5.11
N TRP A 79 -13.24 4.84 5.64
CA TRP A 79 -14.47 4.31 5.02
C TRP A 79 -15.45 5.39 4.52
N PRO A 80 -15.80 6.44 5.31
CA PRO A 80 -16.72 7.46 4.84
C PRO A 80 -16.23 8.19 3.58
N ILE A 81 -14.91 8.38 3.41
CA ILE A 81 -14.36 9.02 2.22
C ILE A 81 -14.52 8.11 1.00
N TRP A 82 -14.27 6.81 1.14
CA TRP A 82 -14.40 5.84 0.05
C TRP A 82 -15.84 5.64 -0.43
N THR A 83 -16.80 5.76 0.48
CA THR A 83 -18.22 5.52 0.18
C THR A 83 -19.03 6.80 0.00
N HIS A 84 -18.39 7.95 -0.15
CA HIS A 84 -19.08 9.24 -0.26
C HIS A 84 -20.02 9.54 0.93
N GLY A 85 -19.63 9.14 2.13
CA GLY A 85 -20.32 9.49 3.36
C GLY A 85 -20.08 10.94 3.74
N THR A 86 -21.10 11.59 4.31
CA THR A 86 -20.99 12.94 4.84
C THR A 86 -20.12 12.94 6.10
N VAL A 87 -19.11 13.81 6.13
CA VAL A 87 -18.24 14.03 7.29
C VAL A 87 -18.23 15.51 7.64
N THR A 88 -18.13 15.82 8.93
CA THR A 88 -17.92 17.18 9.42
C THR A 88 -16.50 17.66 9.09
N HIS A 89 -16.28 18.97 9.14
CA HIS A 89 -14.95 19.55 8.92
C HIS A 89 -13.91 18.99 9.93
N ASP A 90 -14.28 18.82 11.19
CA ASP A 90 -13.37 18.28 12.22
C ASP A 90 -13.02 16.80 12.00
N GLU A 91 -13.96 16.02 11.47
CA GLU A 91 -13.70 14.63 11.06
C GLU A 91 -12.80 14.56 9.82
N TRP A 92 -12.99 15.48 8.87
CA TRP A 92 -12.11 15.63 7.72
C TRP A 92 -10.69 15.98 8.16
N SER A 93 -10.50 17.00 9.00
CA SER A 93 -9.17 17.41 9.47
C SER A 93 -8.43 16.28 10.19
N ARG A 94 -9.13 15.42 10.96
CA ARG A 94 -8.51 14.23 11.60
C ARG A 94 -8.07 13.15 10.60
N ARG A 95 -8.57 13.17 9.37
CA ARG A 95 -8.22 12.25 8.29
C ARG A 95 -7.10 12.78 7.41
N ILE A 96 -6.82 14.07 7.45
CA ILE A 96 -5.70 14.70 6.74
C ILE A 96 -4.44 14.55 7.58
N TRP A 97 -3.72 13.46 7.32
CA TRP A 97 -2.48 13.15 8.04
C TRP A 97 -1.27 13.95 7.54
N PHE A 98 -1.36 14.48 6.33
CA PHE A 98 -0.30 15.25 5.69
C PHE A 98 -0.90 16.50 5.07
N ASP A 99 -0.22 17.63 5.23
CA ASP A 99 -0.69 18.92 4.70
C ASP A 99 -0.89 18.90 3.18
N ALA A 100 -0.15 18.04 2.46
CA ALA A 100 -0.20 17.91 1.01
C ALA A 100 -1.41 17.11 0.47
N TRP A 101 -2.33 16.64 1.32
CA TRP A 101 -3.52 15.89 0.89
C TRP A 101 -4.72 16.77 0.51
N ILE A 102 -4.63 18.08 0.74
CA ILE A 102 -5.65 19.08 0.42
C ILE A 102 -5.22 19.87 -0.82
#